data_AF-A0A2U0ACY1-F1
#
_entry.id   AF-A0A2U0ACY1-F1
#
_cell.length_a   1.000
_cell.length_b   1.000
_cell.length_c   1.000
_cell.angle_alpha   90.00
_cell.angle_beta   90.00
_cell.angle_gamma   90.00
#
_symmetry.space_group_name_H-M   'P 1'
#
loop_
_entity.id
_entity.type
_entity.pdbx_description
1 polymer ?
#
loop_
_entity_poly.entity_id
_entity_poly.type
_entity_poly.pdbx_seq_one_letter_code
_entity_poly.pdbx_strand_id
1 'polypeptide(L)'
;MTPPEETLLEAQTREAIDRKLTDAGWVIQDKKRINLYESLGVAVREMDTDTGPADYLLFIDGKACGIIEAKREGTDLGGVAEQSARYATSHIKFIERWVAEDQPLPLLYEATNHEIRFRDERDPHPRSRNIFHFHRPETLLDWLQEEETLRARLQQPPGLNTENLRKCQIDAIRGIEHSLKQGKSRALLQMATGSGKTYTAVTEVYRLAKFAKVKRVLFLVDRGNLATNAKDEFEQFVIPHDGRKFTQHYNVNILGRAGIPDATKVTISTIQRLYSQLTNQELDDEADEHSGFEVEGSTLNKEPRPVSYNPDIPIEEFDVIIIDECHRSIYNLWRQVLE
;
A
#
# COMPACT_ATOMS: atom_id res chain seq x y z
N MET A 1 1.85 -1.57 -31.20
CA MET A 1 3.19 -2.05 -30.77
C MET A 1 3.76 -0.97 -29.89
N THR A 2 3.76 -1.19 -28.58
CA THR A 2 4.53 -0.39 -27.63
C THR A 2 5.98 -0.41 -28.13
N PRO A 3 6.68 0.73 -28.23
CA PRO A 3 8.11 0.70 -28.54
C PRO A 3 8.82 -0.18 -27.52
N PRO A 4 9.89 -0.90 -27.90
CA PRO A 4 10.64 -1.71 -26.94
C PRO A 4 11.15 -0.79 -25.83
N GLU A 5 10.82 -1.12 -24.58
CA GLU A 5 11.33 -0.41 -23.41
C GLU A 5 12.87 -0.41 -23.48
N GLU A 6 13.45 0.79 -23.40
CA GLU A 6 14.87 1.01 -23.61
C GLU A 6 15.65 0.40 -22.44
N THR A 7 16.26 -0.77 -22.68
CA THR A 7 16.99 -1.53 -21.64
C THR A 7 18.15 -0.71 -21.07
N LEU A 8 17.95 -0.15 -19.87
CA LEU A 8 18.98 0.64 -19.21
C LEU A 8 20.17 -0.22 -18.72
N LEU A 9 21.38 0.33 -18.82
CA LEU A 9 22.55 -0.21 -18.14
C LEU A 9 22.41 -0.05 -16.63
N GLU A 10 23.12 -0.86 -15.84
CA GLU A 10 23.02 -0.86 -14.37
C GLU A 10 23.25 0.52 -13.73
N ALA A 11 24.23 1.29 -14.24
CA ALA A 11 24.47 2.65 -13.77
C ALA A 11 23.28 3.60 -14.04
N GLN A 12 22.63 3.47 -15.20
CA GLN A 12 21.44 4.26 -15.55
C GLN A 12 20.21 3.81 -14.73
N THR A 13 20.12 2.52 -14.39
CA THR A 13 19.13 2.01 -13.45
C THR A 13 19.31 2.63 -12.07
N ARG A 14 20.55 2.74 -11.57
CA ARG A 14 20.84 3.40 -10.28
C ARG A 14 20.41 4.86 -10.28
N GLU A 15 20.70 5.63 -11.35
CA GLU A 15 20.21 7.01 -11.49
C GLU A 15 18.67 7.14 -11.47
N ALA A 16 17.96 6.13 -11.99
CA ALA A 16 16.50 6.09 -11.89
C ALA A 16 16.01 5.76 -10.47
N ILE A 17 16.65 4.79 -9.80
CA ILE A 17 16.37 4.44 -8.41
C ILE A 17 16.64 5.64 -7.50
N ASP A 18 17.74 6.36 -7.74
CA ASP A 18 18.10 7.54 -6.96
C ASP A 18 17.04 8.64 -7.02
N ARG A 19 16.50 8.90 -8.22
CA ARG A 19 15.40 9.85 -8.40
C ARG A 19 14.16 9.41 -7.61
N LYS A 20 13.76 8.15 -7.73
CA LYS A 20 12.62 7.59 -7.00
C LYS A 20 12.82 7.63 -5.48
N LEU A 21 14.01 7.34 -4.98
CA LEU A 21 14.32 7.46 -3.56
C LEU A 21 14.22 8.92 -3.09
N THR A 22 14.77 9.85 -3.86
CA THR A 22 14.71 11.29 -3.56
C THR A 22 13.26 11.79 -3.54
N ASP A 23 12.45 11.40 -4.54
CA ASP A 23 11.03 11.75 -4.61
C ASP A 23 10.24 11.20 -3.41
N ALA A 24 10.65 10.04 -2.89
CA ALA A 24 10.10 9.45 -1.67
C ALA A 24 10.68 10.04 -0.36
N GLY A 25 11.54 11.06 -0.44
CA GLY A 25 12.07 11.78 0.73
C GLY A 25 13.39 11.23 1.31
N TRP A 26 14.05 10.30 0.62
CA TRP A 26 15.35 9.78 1.06
C TRP A 26 16.51 10.71 0.68
N VAL A 27 17.48 10.84 1.58
CA VAL A 27 18.78 11.45 1.27
C VAL A 27 19.75 10.37 0.84
N ILE A 28 20.36 10.53 -0.33
CA ILE A 28 21.28 9.54 -0.89
C ILE A 28 22.73 10.00 -0.65
N GLN A 29 23.55 9.09 -0.15
CA GLN A 29 24.96 9.35 0.17
C GLN A 29 25.85 8.25 -0.40
N ASP A 30 27.13 8.57 -0.63
CA ASP A 30 28.16 7.60 -0.96
C ASP A 30 28.92 7.19 0.30
N LYS A 31 29.43 5.94 0.36
CA LYS A 31 30.17 5.43 1.52
C LYS A 31 31.40 6.24 1.96
N LYS A 32 31.92 7.12 1.09
CA LYS A 32 33.06 8.00 1.39
C LYS A 32 32.69 9.21 2.26
N ARG A 33 31.40 9.56 2.33
CA ARG A 33 30.88 10.71 3.08
C ARG A 33 29.54 10.32 3.70
N ILE A 34 29.61 9.68 4.86
CA ILE A 34 28.45 9.20 5.59
C ILE A 34 28.11 10.20 6.71
N ASN A 35 26.88 10.73 6.66
CA ASN A 35 26.22 11.41 7.78
C ASN A 35 24.81 10.84 7.93
N LEU A 36 24.67 9.79 8.76
CA LEU A 36 23.42 9.05 8.92
C LEU A 36 22.29 9.85 9.61
N TYR A 37 22.61 11.04 10.12
CA TYR A 37 21.67 11.94 10.80
C TYR A 37 21.37 13.21 9.98
N GLU A 38 21.72 13.23 8.68
CA GLU A 38 21.37 14.35 7.79
C GLU A 38 19.86 14.48 7.56
N SER A 39 19.15 13.36 7.54
CA SER A 39 17.69 13.27 7.41
C SER A 39 17.17 12.09 8.24
N LEU A 40 15.85 11.95 8.33
CA LEU A 40 15.24 10.78 8.95
C LEU A 40 15.62 9.48 8.20
N GLY A 41 15.57 9.50 6.86
CA GLY A 41 15.91 8.38 6.00
C GLY A 41 17.12 8.66 5.12
N VAL A 42 18.18 7.86 5.28
CA VAL A 42 19.41 7.93 4.48
C VAL A 42 19.62 6.60 3.74
N ALA A 43 19.87 6.68 2.43
CA ALA A 43 20.26 5.55 1.60
C ALA A 43 21.74 5.68 1.20
N VAL A 44 22.59 4.77 1.68
CA VAL A 44 24.04 4.78 1.39
C VAL A 44 24.35 3.82 0.25
N ARG A 45 24.94 4.33 -0.83
CA ARG A 45 25.32 3.54 -2.02
C ARG A 45 26.59 2.72 -1.79
N GLU A 46 26.62 1.55 -2.43
CA GLU A 46 27.79 0.66 -2.54
C GLU A 46 28.46 0.37 -1.19
N MET A 47 27.64 0.20 -0.16
CA MET A 47 28.11 0.01 1.20
C MET A 47 28.73 -1.38 1.34
N ASP A 48 29.96 -1.43 1.86
CA ASP A 48 30.67 -2.69 2.04
C ASP A 48 30.01 -3.53 3.15
N THR A 49 29.72 -4.80 2.85
CA THR A 49 29.27 -5.79 3.83
C THR A 49 30.18 -7.02 3.80
N ASP A 50 30.09 -7.86 4.83
CA ASP A 50 30.90 -9.09 4.92
C ASP A 50 30.58 -10.13 3.82
N THR A 51 29.47 -9.98 3.09
CA THR A 51 29.07 -10.86 1.98
C THR A 51 29.24 -10.22 0.60
N GLY A 52 29.81 -9.01 0.52
CA GLY A 52 29.94 -8.21 -0.70
C GLY A 52 29.28 -6.83 -0.57
N PRO A 53 29.49 -5.90 -1.51
CA PRO A 53 28.85 -4.59 -1.44
C PRO A 53 27.34 -4.73 -1.69
N ALA A 54 26.52 -4.11 -0.83
CA ALA A 54 25.10 -3.90 -1.10
C ALA A 54 24.93 -2.66 -1.99
N ASP A 55 23.95 -2.66 -2.90
CA ASP A 55 23.79 -1.52 -3.82
C ASP A 55 23.34 -0.28 -3.05
N TYR A 56 22.36 -0.44 -2.16
CA TYR A 56 21.96 0.55 -1.18
C TYR A 56 21.73 -0.09 0.19
N LEU A 57 22.28 0.52 1.23
CA LEU A 57 21.94 0.24 2.61
C LEU A 57 21.06 1.36 3.16
N LEU A 58 19.90 1.00 3.70
CA LEU A 58 18.89 1.92 4.19
C LEU A 58 19.02 2.13 5.69
N PHE A 59 19.00 3.40 6.09
CA PHE A 59 19.03 3.85 7.47
C PHE A 59 17.81 4.70 7.77
N ILE A 60 17.22 4.45 8.93
CA ILE A 60 16.16 5.28 9.50
C ILE A 60 16.59 5.66 10.90
N ASP A 61 16.56 6.96 11.22
CA ASP A 61 16.99 7.49 12.52
C ASP A 61 18.43 7.03 12.89
N GLY A 62 19.32 7.06 11.89
CA GLY A 62 20.71 6.65 12.02
C GLY A 62 20.97 5.14 12.13
N LYS A 63 19.93 4.30 12.15
CA LYS A 63 20.04 2.84 12.31
C LYS A 63 19.73 2.10 11.03
N ALA A 64 20.53 1.09 10.71
CA ALA A 64 20.29 0.26 9.53
C ALA A 64 18.98 -0.53 9.67
N CYS A 65 18.12 -0.46 8.65
CA CYS A 65 16.80 -1.08 8.64
C CYS A 65 16.52 -1.93 7.39
N GLY A 66 17.32 -1.78 6.33
CA GLY A 66 17.00 -2.44 5.07
C GLY A 66 18.05 -2.29 4.00
N ILE A 67 17.80 -2.92 2.86
CA ILE A 67 18.68 -2.89 1.68
C ILE A 67 17.84 -2.77 0.40
N ILE A 68 18.43 -2.22 -0.64
CA ILE A 68 17.88 -2.22 -2.00
C ILE A 68 18.92 -2.81 -2.92
N GLU A 69 18.55 -3.88 -3.63
CA GLU A 69 19.39 -4.45 -4.68
C GLU A 69 18.92 -4.00 -6.06
N ALA A 70 19.81 -3.30 -6.76
CA ALA A 70 19.58 -2.77 -8.09
C ALA A 70 19.94 -3.81 -9.15
N LYS A 71 19.05 -4.02 -10.12
CA LYS A 71 19.29 -4.95 -11.24
C LYS A 71 19.09 -4.26 -12.57
N ARG A 72 19.80 -4.77 -13.58
CA ARG A 72 19.59 -4.39 -14.99
C ARG A 72 18.19 -4.82 -15.43
N GLU A 73 17.58 -4.02 -16.28
CA GLU A 73 16.29 -4.33 -16.89
C GLU A 73 16.34 -5.67 -17.65
N GLY A 74 15.23 -6.42 -17.62
CA GLY A 74 15.11 -7.75 -18.23
C GLY A 74 15.68 -8.90 -17.40
N THR A 75 16.21 -8.64 -16.19
CA THR A 75 16.64 -9.70 -15.26
C THR A 75 15.44 -10.20 -14.45
N ASP A 76 15.28 -11.53 -14.31
CA ASP A 76 14.27 -12.10 -13.42
C ASP A 76 14.66 -11.82 -11.95
N LEU A 77 13.81 -11.05 -11.26
CA LEU A 77 13.98 -10.73 -9.84
C LEU A 77 13.70 -11.94 -8.92
N GLY A 78 13.12 -13.04 -9.42
CA GLY A 78 12.76 -14.22 -8.61
C GLY A 78 13.93 -14.88 -7.88
N GLY A 79 15.13 -14.92 -8.49
CA GLY A 79 16.35 -15.46 -7.87
C GLY A 79 17.09 -14.50 -6.94
N VAL A 80 16.64 -13.24 -6.84
CA VAL A 80 17.32 -12.16 -6.10
C VAL A 80 16.94 -12.15 -4.62
N ALA A 81 15.74 -12.65 -4.29
CA ALA A 81 15.28 -12.79 -2.91
C ALA A 81 16.29 -13.53 -2.00
N GLU A 82 16.95 -14.56 -2.53
CA GLU A 82 18.00 -15.29 -1.81
C GLU A 82 19.29 -14.47 -1.64
N GLN A 83 19.59 -13.54 -2.56
CA GLN A 83 20.72 -12.62 -2.42
C GLN A 83 20.45 -11.54 -1.37
N SER A 84 19.29 -10.87 -1.44
CA SER A 84 18.89 -9.86 -0.46
C SER A 84 18.83 -10.44 0.95
N ALA A 85 18.33 -11.68 1.10
CA ALA A 85 18.33 -12.38 2.39
C ALA A 85 19.73 -12.60 2.96
N ARG A 86 20.76 -12.84 2.12
CA ARG A 86 22.15 -13.00 2.58
C ARG A 86 22.75 -11.69 3.09
N TYR A 87 22.47 -10.58 2.42
CA TYR A 87 22.95 -9.26 2.86
C TYR A 87 22.24 -8.76 4.10
N ALA A 88 20.95 -9.10 4.26
CA ALA A 88 20.19 -8.75 5.45
C ALA A 88 20.85 -9.24 6.74
N THR A 89 21.56 -10.37 6.70
CA THR A 89 22.28 -10.96 7.85
C THR A 89 23.75 -10.53 7.95
N SER A 90 24.26 -9.73 7.02
CA SER A 90 25.67 -9.33 7.01
C SER A 90 25.99 -8.40 8.19
N HIS A 91 27.13 -8.60 8.84
CA HIS A 91 27.58 -7.69 9.89
C HIS A 91 28.16 -6.43 9.27
N ILE A 92 27.81 -5.28 9.85
CA ILE A 92 28.36 -3.99 9.46
C ILE A 92 28.96 -3.40 10.73
N LYS A 93 30.29 -3.41 10.81
CA LYS A 93 31.00 -2.99 12.03
C LYS A 93 30.69 -1.52 12.33
N PHE A 94 30.41 -1.23 13.60
CA PHE A 94 30.18 0.12 14.12
C PHE A 94 28.89 0.81 13.61
N ILE A 95 27.90 0.04 13.15
CA ILE A 95 26.59 0.57 12.74
C ILE A 95 25.50 -0.03 13.62
N GLU A 96 24.67 0.84 14.21
CA GLU A 96 23.47 0.42 14.93
C GLU A 96 22.39 -0.09 13.98
N ARG A 97 21.59 -1.07 14.43
CA ARG A 97 20.54 -1.73 13.64
C ARG A 97 19.20 -1.65 14.34
N TRP A 98 18.11 -1.66 13.57
CA TRP A 98 16.74 -1.77 14.09
C TRP A 98 16.36 -3.15 14.63
N VAL A 99 17.22 -4.13 14.40
CA VAL A 99 17.06 -5.53 14.82
C VAL A 99 18.30 -5.99 15.57
N ALA A 100 18.20 -7.12 16.28
CA ALA A 100 19.34 -7.73 16.94
C ALA A 100 20.44 -8.11 15.93
N GLU A 101 21.69 -8.22 16.38
CA GLU A 101 22.85 -8.47 15.50
C GLU A 101 22.74 -9.77 14.70
N ASP A 102 22.04 -10.78 15.22
CA ASP A 102 21.85 -12.10 14.62
C ASP A 102 20.59 -12.20 13.73
N GLN A 103 19.77 -11.14 13.68
CA GLN A 103 18.56 -11.09 12.86
C GLN A 103 18.84 -10.44 11.50
N PRO A 104 18.12 -10.84 10.43
CA PRO A 104 18.18 -10.14 9.15
C PRO A 104 17.58 -8.73 9.27
N LEU A 105 18.13 -7.77 8.50
CA LEU A 105 17.50 -6.47 8.32
C LEU A 105 16.06 -6.65 7.80
N PRO A 106 15.08 -5.93 8.36
CA PRO A 106 13.67 -6.22 8.11
C PRO A 106 13.20 -5.84 6.70
N LEU A 107 13.71 -4.74 6.13
CA LEU A 107 13.13 -4.13 4.92
C LEU A 107 13.98 -4.43 3.69
N LEU A 108 13.52 -5.33 2.82
CA LEU A 108 14.26 -5.73 1.63
C LEU A 108 13.55 -5.25 0.36
N TYR A 109 14.32 -4.62 -0.53
CA TYR A 109 13.86 -4.21 -1.84
C TYR A 109 14.70 -4.85 -2.95
N GLU A 110 14.02 -5.14 -4.07
CA GLU A 110 14.64 -5.51 -5.33
C GLU A 110 14.11 -4.53 -6.37
N ALA A 111 14.99 -3.80 -7.08
CA ALA A 111 14.56 -2.72 -7.94
C ALA A 111 15.27 -2.72 -9.30
N THR A 112 14.49 -2.42 -10.33
CA THR A 112 14.95 -1.94 -11.63
C THR A 112 14.42 -0.52 -11.82
N ASN A 113 14.54 0.05 -13.03
CA ASN A 113 13.90 1.33 -13.35
C ASN A 113 12.35 1.24 -13.38
N HIS A 114 11.81 0.06 -13.72
CA HIS A 114 10.37 -0.14 -13.96
C HIS A 114 9.66 -0.96 -12.87
N GLU A 115 10.36 -1.90 -12.25
CA GLU A 115 9.80 -2.80 -11.23
C GLU A 115 10.49 -2.58 -9.89
N ILE A 116 9.69 -2.41 -8.84
CA ILE A 116 10.14 -2.40 -7.44
C ILE A 116 9.38 -3.49 -6.71
N ARG A 117 10.13 -4.38 -6.06
CA ARG A 117 9.59 -5.37 -5.12
C ARG A 117 10.00 -5.04 -3.72
N PHE A 118 9.12 -5.32 -2.78
CA PHE A 118 9.34 -5.14 -1.35
C PHE A 118 8.97 -6.37 -0.56
N ARG A 119 9.75 -6.63 0.49
CA ARG A 119 9.53 -7.69 1.47
C ARG A 119 9.86 -7.15 2.86
N ASP A 120 9.01 -7.47 3.83
CA ASP A 120 9.29 -7.27 5.25
C ASP A 120 9.54 -8.64 5.88
N GLU A 121 10.76 -8.88 6.37
CA GLU A 121 11.18 -10.14 7.01
C GLU A 121 10.51 -10.38 8.37
N ARG A 122 9.81 -9.37 8.92
CA ARG A 122 9.04 -9.51 10.18
C ARG A 122 7.64 -10.08 9.95
N ASP A 123 7.18 -10.15 8.70
CA ASP A 123 5.90 -10.77 8.37
C ASP A 123 5.90 -12.27 8.77
N PRO A 124 4.76 -12.89 9.14
CA PRO A 124 4.71 -14.32 9.45
C PRO A 124 5.14 -15.23 8.30
N HIS A 125 4.87 -14.79 7.07
CA HIS A 125 5.25 -15.44 5.83
C HIS A 125 5.84 -14.38 4.89
N PRO A 126 7.11 -13.97 5.08
CA PRO A 126 7.74 -12.94 4.27
C PRO A 126 7.70 -13.30 2.80
N ARG A 127 7.20 -12.37 1.97
CA ARG A 127 7.11 -12.57 0.52
C ARG A 127 7.29 -11.25 -0.20
N SER A 128 8.16 -11.27 -1.20
CA SER A 128 8.35 -10.15 -2.14
C SER A 128 7.06 -9.87 -2.89
N ARG A 129 6.67 -8.59 -2.95
CA ARG A 129 5.48 -8.10 -3.66
C ARG A 129 5.83 -6.87 -4.46
N ASN A 130 5.18 -6.68 -5.60
CA ASN A 130 5.34 -5.47 -6.39
C ASN A 130 4.72 -4.29 -5.67
N ILE A 131 5.40 -3.15 -5.72
CA ILE A 131 4.93 -1.85 -5.26
C ILE A 131 5.22 -0.81 -6.34
N PHE A 132 4.40 0.23 -6.39
CA PHE A 132 4.48 1.26 -7.42
C PHE A 132 5.71 2.18 -7.26
N HIS A 133 6.14 2.41 -6.02
CA HIS A 133 7.25 3.31 -5.68
C HIS A 133 7.96 2.89 -4.39
N PHE A 134 9.01 3.59 -3.95
CA PHE A 134 9.58 3.38 -2.62
C PHE A 134 8.72 4.02 -1.54
N HIS A 135 8.66 3.38 -0.37
CA HIS A 135 8.01 3.93 0.83
C HIS A 135 8.84 5.09 1.41
N ARG A 136 8.16 5.99 2.12
CA ARG A 136 8.79 7.12 2.81
C ARG A 136 9.50 6.69 4.09
N PRO A 137 10.58 7.39 4.50
CA PRO A 137 11.25 7.13 5.77
C PRO A 137 10.33 7.20 6.99
N GLU A 138 9.39 8.14 7.03
CA GLU A 138 8.44 8.33 8.13
C GLU A 138 7.53 7.11 8.30
N THR A 139 7.01 6.59 7.17
CA THR A 139 6.18 5.39 7.14
C THR A 139 6.94 4.16 7.64
N LEU A 140 8.18 4.00 7.18
CA LEU A 140 9.00 2.88 7.57
C LEU A 140 9.44 2.98 9.04
N LEU A 141 9.70 4.19 9.58
CA LEU A 141 9.94 4.41 11.01
C LEU A 141 8.74 3.93 11.82
N ASP A 142 7.54 4.37 11.45
CA ASP A 142 6.28 3.95 12.08
C ASP A 142 6.16 2.43 12.11
N TRP A 143 6.44 1.76 10.99
CA TRP A 143 6.39 0.30 10.93
C TRP A 143 7.48 -0.37 11.77
N LEU A 144 8.69 0.20 11.83
CA LEU A 144 9.81 -0.34 12.61
C LEU A 144 9.58 -0.23 14.13
N GLN A 145 8.80 0.77 14.56
CA GLN A 145 8.41 0.94 15.95
C GLN A 145 7.25 0.05 16.40
N GLU A 146 6.47 -0.48 15.45
CA GLU A 146 5.40 -1.42 15.75
C GLU A 146 5.97 -2.82 16.09
N GLU A 147 5.49 -3.41 17.18
CA GLU A 147 5.88 -4.75 17.64
C GLU A 147 5.51 -5.84 16.61
N GLU A 148 4.34 -5.70 15.99
CA GLU A 148 3.80 -6.64 15.01
C GLU A 148 3.44 -5.91 13.71
N THR A 149 3.84 -6.49 12.57
CA THR A 149 3.40 -5.99 11.25
C THR A 149 1.89 -6.16 11.09
N LEU A 150 1.30 -5.41 10.14
CA LEU A 150 -0.12 -5.59 9.80
C LEU A 150 -0.46 -7.06 9.49
N ARG A 151 0.40 -7.76 8.75
CA ARG A 151 0.18 -9.17 8.39
C ARG A 151 0.30 -10.13 9.57
N ALA A 152 1.10 -9.79 10.58
CA ALA A 152 1.14 -10.52 11.85
C ALA A 152 -0.16 -10.35 12.62
N ARG A 153 -0.65 -9.12 12.77
CA ARG A 153 -1.93 -8.83 13.46
C ARG A 153 -3.14 -9.49 12.80
N LEU A 154 -3.08 -9.75 11.49
CA LEU A 154 -4.13 -10.44 10.74
C LEU A 154 -4.20 -11.96 11.01
N GLN A 155 -3.22 -12.57 11.67
CA GLN A 155 -3.21 -14.03 11.90
C GLN A 155 -4.29 -14.49 12.89
N GLN A 156 -4.59 -13.66 13.90
CA GLN A 156 -5.45 -14.04 15.02
C GLN A 156 -6.56 -13.01 15.31
N PRO A 157 -7.43 -12.68 14.33
CA PRO A 157 -8.61 -11.87 14.58
C PRO A 157 -9.50 -12.56 15.64
N PRO A 158 -10.05 -11.81 16.60
CA PRO A 158 -11.02 -12.33 17.56
C PRO A 158 -12.26 -12.91 16.87
N GLY A 159 -13.05 -13.71 17.60
CA GLY A 159 -14.30 -14.27 17.08
C GLY A 159 -15.24 -13.21 16.48
N LEU A 160 -15.91 -13.55 15.38
CA LEU A 160 -16.92 -12.70 14.76
C LEU A 160 -18.21 -12.72 15.59
N ASN A 161 -18.70 -11.56 16.04
CA ASN A 161 -20.05 -11.44 16.58
C ASN A 161 -21.06 -11.59 15.42
N THR A 162 -21.92 -12.61 15.50
CA THR A 162 -22.89 -12.96 14.46
C THR A 162 -24.32 -12.49 14.72
N GLU A 163 -24.62 -11.86 15.86
CA GLU A 163 -25.99 -11.59 16.32
C GLU A 163 -26.83 -10.79 15.32
N ASN A 164 -26.22 -9.86 14.59
CA ASN A 164 -26.90 -9.01 13.59
C ASN A 164 -26.46 -9.27 12.15
N LEU A 165 -25.75 -10.39 11.91
CA LEU A 165 -25.25 -10.73 10.58
C LEU A 165 -26.09 -11.83 9.95
N ARG A 166 -26.42 -11.64 8.67
CA ARG A 166 -26.99 -12.71 7.84
C ARG A 166 -25.91 -13.76 7.56
N LYS A 167 -26.33 -15.00 7.32
CA LYS A 167 -25.42 -16.11 7.01
C LYS A 167 -24.42 -15.78 5.88
N CYS A 168 -24.88 -15.16 4.80
CA CYS A 168 -24.00 -14.76 3.69
C CYS A 168 -22.94 -13.72 4.09
N GLN A 169 -23.25 -12.82 5.04
CA GLN A 169 -22.31 -11.82 5.54
C GLN A 169 -21.27 -12.47 6.47
N ILE A 170 -21.72 -13.43 7.30
CA ILE A 170 -20.83 -14.25 8.14
C ILE A 170 -19.83 -15.04 7.28
N ASP A 171 -20.34 -15.71 6.24
CA ASP A 171 -19.51 -16.50 5.33
C ASP A 171 -18.52 -15.60 4.56
N ALA A 172 -18.97 -14.42 4.12
CA ALA A 172 -18.13 -13.42 3.46
C ALA A 172 -16.97 -12.93 4.36
N ILE A 173 -17.27 -12.46 5.56
CA ILE A 173 -16.27 -11.93 6.51
C ILE A 173 -15.25 -13.02 6.86
N ARG A 174 -15.71 -14.23 7.19
CA ARG A 174 -14.80 -15.35 7.49
C ARG A 174 -13.93 -15.72 6.29
N GLY A 175 -14.48 -15.66 5.08
CA GLY A 175 -13.73 -15.89 3.84
C GLY A 175 -12.64 -14.84 3.61
N ILE A 176 -12.96 -13.55 3.82
CA ILE A 176 -12.00 -12.44 3.73
C ILE A 176 -10.88 -12.63 4.75
N GLU A 177 -11.22 -12.81 6.03
CA GLU A 177 -10.23 -12.98 7.10
C GLU A 177 -9.36 -14.22 6.87
N HIS A 178 -9.93 -15.32 6.39
CA HIS A 178 -9.16 -16.51 6.04
C HIS A 178 -8.19 -16.24 4.87
N SER A 179 -8.61 -15.48 3.86
CA SER A 179 -7.75 -15.08 2.74
C SER A 179 -6.60 -14.18 3.21
N LEU A 180 -6.89 -13.21 4.07
CA LEU A 180 -5.91 -12.28 4.64
C LEU A 180 -4.86 -13.02 5.49
N LYS A 181 -5.28 -14.00 6.30
CA LYS A 181 -4.35 -14.87 7.06
C LYS A 181 -3.35 -15.60 6.16
N GLN A 182 -3.79 -16.01 4.97
CA GLN A 182 -2.92 -16.67 3.98
C GLN A 182 -1.99 -15.70 3.24
N GLY A 183 -1.98 -14.41 3.61
CA GLY A 183 -1.15 -13.39 2.94
C GLY A 183 -1.61 -13.06 1.52
N LYS A 184 -2.84 -13.39 1.15
CA LYS A 184 -3.41 -13.04 -0.16
C LYS A 184 -3.80 -11.56 -0.16
N SER A 185 -3.02 -10.74 -0.87
CA SER A 185 -3.23 -9.29 -0.95
C SER A 185 -4.47 -8.88 -1.76
N ARG A 186 -5.08 -9.80 -2.51
CA ARG A 186 -6.28 -9.54 -3.33
C ARG A 186 -7.31 -10.61 -3.07
N ALA A 187 -8.56 -10.19 -2.86
CA ALA A 187 -9.71 -11.06 -2.71
C ALA A 187 -10.88 -10.51 -3.54
N LEU A 188 -11.74 -11.41 -4.04
CA LEU A 188 -12.97 -11.06 -4.73
C LEU A 188 -14.13 -11.70 -3.97
N LEU A 189 -15.09 -10.86 -3.55
CA LEU A 189 -16.30 -11.31 -2.89
C LEU A 189 -17.48 -11.14 -3.84
N GLN A 190 -18.15 -12.25 -4.17
CA GLN A 190 -19.36 -12.24 -4.99
C GLN A 190 -20.60 -12.35 -4.10
N MET A 191 -21.40 -11.28 -4.09
CA MET A 191 -22.63 -11.19 -3.31
C MET A 191 -23.77 -10.68 -4.19
N ALA A 192 -24.98 -11.22 -3.98
CA ALA A 192 -26.17 -10.73 -4.68
C ALA A 192 -26.53 -9.30 -4.23
N THR A 193 -27.10 -8.49 -5.12
CA THR A 193 -27.63 -7.17 -4.76
C THR A 193 -28.69 -7.29 -3.67
N GLY A 194 -28.68 -6.38 -2.69
CA GLY A 194 -29.58 -6.43 -1.53
C GLY A 194 -29.19 -7.43 -0.42
N SER A 195 -28.12 -8.21 -0.61
CA SER A 195 -27.63 -9.14 0.44
C SER A 195 -26.89 -8.46 1.59
N GLY A 196 -26.64 -7.15 1.49
CA GLY A 196 -25.98 -6.34 2.52
C GLY A 196 -24.46 -6.21 2.33
N LYS A 197 -24.01 -5.94 1.10
CA LYS A 197 -22.59 -5.79 0.74
C LYS A 197 -21.91 -4.68 1.55
N THR A 198 -22.48 -3.48 1.52
CA THR A 198 -21.94 -2.31 2.23
C THR A 198 -21.87 -2.55 3.73
N TYR A 199 -22.94 -3.07 4.36
CA TYR A 199 -22.91 -3.45 5.79
C TYR A 199 -21.82 -4.50 6.11
N THR A 200 -21.61 -5.48 5.22
CA THR A 200 -20.52 -6.47 5.35
C THR A 200 -19.16 -5.80 5.32
N ALA A 201 -18.96 -4.85 4.40
CA ALA A 201 -17.71 -4.11 4.28
C ALA A 201 -17.46 -3.20 5.48
N VAL A 202 -18.48 -2.47 5.98
CA VAL A 202 -18.36 -1.65 7.20
C VAL A 202 -18.00 -2.53 8.41
N THR A 203 -18.62 -3.72 8.52
CA THR A 203 -18.30 -4.69 9.58
C THR A 203 -16.84 -5.12 9.51
N GLU A 204 -16.34 -5.43 8.32
CA GLU A 204 -14.94 -5.83 8.12
C GLU A 204 -13.97 -4.68 8.39
N VAL A 205 -14.26 -3.47 7.91
CA VAL A 205 -13.45 -2.27 8.17
C VAL A 205 -13.35 -2.00 9.68
N TYR A 206 -14.45 -2.12 10.42
CA TYR A 206 -14.41 -2.03 11.88
C TYR A 206 -13.47 -3.05 12.51
N ARG A 207 -13.53 -4.32 12.06
CA ARG A 207 -12.69 -5.39 12.60
C ARG A 207 -11.21 -5.15 12.30
N LEU A 208 -10.89 -4.75 11.07
CA LEU A 208 -9.53 -4.42 10.65
C LEU A 208 -8.99 -3.19 11.41
N ALA A 209 -9.80 -2.15 11.57
CA ALA A 209 -9.42 -0.96 12.34
C ALA A 209 -9.17 -1.30 13.83
N LYS A 210 -10.05 -2.09 14.44
CA LYS A 210 -9.98 -2.39 15.88
C LYS A 210 -8.92 -3.43 16.24
N PHE A 211 -8.82 -4.51 15.46
CA PHE A 211 -8.02 -5.68 15.83
C PHE A 211 -6.72 -5.77 15.05
N ALA A 212 -6.72 -5.37 13.77
CA ALA A 212 -5.50 -5.32 12.95
C ALA A 212 -4.82 -3.94 12.97
N LYS A 213 -5.41 -2.96 13.66
CA LYS A 213 -4.95 -1.56 13.76
C LYS A 213 -4.66 -0.94 12.40
N VAL A 214 -5.50 -1.23 11.39
CA VAL A 214 -5.42 -0.56 10.09
C VAL A 214 -5.55 0.96 10.30
N LYS A 215 -4.59 1.71 9.75
CA LYS A 215 -4.47 3.16 9.87
C LYS A 215 -5.45 3.86 8.94
N ARG A 216 -5.48 3.50 7.65
CA ARG A 216 -6.31 4.18 6.62
C ARG A 216 -6.95 3.19 5.64
N VAL A 217 -8.22 3.41 5.35
CA VAL A 217 -9.02 2.60 4.40
C VAL A 217 -9.54 3.49 3.29
N LEU A 218 -9.35 3.06 2.05
CA LEU A 218 -10.01 3.62 0.88
C LEU A 218 -11.22 2.76 0.52
N PHE A 219 -12.40 3.37 0.45
CA PHE A 219 -13.65 2.74 0.03
C PHE A 219 -14.10 3.33 -1.30
N LEU A 220 -13.87 2.59 -2.38
CA LEU A 220 -14.21 3.00 -3.74
C LEU A 220 -15.63 2.60 -4.11
N VAL A 221 -16.31 3.52 -4.76
CA VAL A 221 -17.65 3.33 -5.34
C VAL A 221 -17.67 3.78 -6.78
N ASP A 222 -18.68 3.36 -7.53
CA ASP A 222 -18.81 3.70 -8.95
C ASP A 222 -19.25 5.16 -9.22
N ARG A 223 -20.02 5.77 -8.30
CA ARG A 223 -20.60 7.12 -8.46
C ARG A 223 -20.97 7.78 -7.13
N GLY A 224 -21.19 9.08 -7.15
CA GLY A 224 -21.37 9.95 -5.98
C GLY A 224 -22.55 9.59 -5.09
N ASN A 225 -23.71 9.21 -5.64
CA ASN A 225 -24.83 8.78 -4.81
C ASN A 225 -24.54 7.50 -4.00
N LEU A 226 -23.71 6.59 -4.54
CA LEU A 226 -23.23 5.42 -3.82
C LEU A 226 -22.22 5.81 -2.74
N ALA A 227 -21.44 6.89 -2.95
CA ALA A 227 -20.53 7.41 -1.93
C ALA A 227 -21.31 7.93 -0.71
N THR A 228 -22.38 8.69 -0.95
CA THR A 228 -23.28 9.17 0.11
C THR A 228 -23.96 8.00 0.83
N ASN A 229 -24.50 7.01 0.09
CA ASN A 229 -25.10 5.82 0.69
C ASN A 229 -24.10 5.03 1.56
N ALA A 230 -22.87 4.86 1.09
CA ALA A 230 -21.82 4.20 1.85
C ALA A 230 -21.48 4.98 3.13
N LYS A 231 -21.37 6.31 3.03
CA LYS A 231 -21.12 7.18 4.19
C LYS A 231 -22.24 7.06 5.21
N ASP A 232 -23.49 7.08 4.78
CA ASP A 232 -24.66 6.92 5.66
C ASP A 232 -24.63 5.56 6.36
N GLU A 233 -24.26 4.48 5.65
CA GLU A 233 -24.10 3.15 6.24
C GLU A 233 -23.01 3.13 7.34
N PHE A 234 -21.86 3.77 7.10
CA PHE A 234 -20.82 3.94 8.11
C PHE A 234 -21.31 4.75 9.32
N GLU A 235 -22.04 5.84 9.09
CA GLU A 235 -22.58 6.68 10.16
C GLU A 235 -23.65 5.98 11.00
N GLN A 236 -24.43 5.09 10.38
CA GLN A 236 -25.47 4.34 11.07
C GLN A 236 -24.98 3.06 11.72
N PHE A 237 -23.82 2.53 11.31
CA PHE A 237 -23.25 1.32 11.88
C PHE A 237 -22.98 1.46 13.39
N VAL A 238 -23.54 0.54 14.16
CA VAL A 238 -23.34 0.46 15.61
C VAL A 238 -22.29 -0.60 15.91
N ILE A 239 -21.26 -0.22 16.65
CA ILE A 239 -20.18 -1.14 17.01
C ILE A 239 -20.71 -2.22 17.96
N PRO A 240 -20.51 -3.52 17.64
CA PRO A 240 -20.92 -4.61 18.51
C PRO A 240 -20.29 -4.50 19.91
N HIS A 241 -21.11 -4.72 20.94
CA HIS A 241 -20.76 -4.64 22.37
C HIS A 241 -20.38 -3.26 22.92
N ASP A 242 -20.18 -2.24 22.07
CA ASP A 242 -19.94 -0.86 22.50
C ASP A 242 -21.25 -0.05 22.49
N GLY A 243 -22.09 -0.23 21.45
CA GLY A 243 -23.36 0.48 21.31
C GLY A 243 -23.23 1.90 20.72
N ARG A 244 -22.02 2.45 20.67
CA ARG A 244 -21.70 3.69 19.94
C ARG A 244 -21.64 3.48 18.42
N LYS A 245 -21.82 4.57 17.67
CA LYS A 245 -21.70 4.58 16.21
C LYS A 245 -20.23 4.48 15.78
N PHE A 246 -19.96 3.91 14.60
CA PHE A 246 -18.62 3.83 14.03
C PHE A 246 -17.93 5.20 13.99
N THR A 247 -18.65 6.22 13.53
CA THR A 247 -18.13 7.58 13.37
C THR A 247 -17.84 8.31 14.67
N GLN A 248 -18.24 7.76 15.82
CA GLN A 248 -17.83 8.26 17.14
C GLN A 248 -16.42 7.79 17.53
N HIS A 249 -15.87 6.79 16.83
CA HIS A 249 -14.52 6.28 17.04
C HIS A 249 -13.59 6.57 15.86
N TYR A 250 -14.13 6.60 14.65
CA TYR A 250 -13.37 6.62 13.42
C TYR A 250 -13.95 7.62 12.42
N ASN A 251 -13.16 8.61 12.01
CA ASN A 251 -13.60 9.61 11.05
C ASN A 251 -13.80 8.98 9.65
N VAL A 252 -14.92 9.31 9.02
CA VAL A 252 -15.29 8.85 7.68
C VAL A 252 -15.59 10.06 6.82
N ASN A 253 -14.86 10.23 5.72
CA ASN A 253 -14.97 11.39 4.85
C ASN A 253 -15.13 10.96 3.39
N ILE A 254 -15.94 11.68 2.63
CA ILE A 254 -15.94 11.57 1.16
C ILE A 254 -14.79 12.44 0.63
N LEU A 255 -14.01 11.91 -0.29
CA LEU A 255 -12.89 12.60 -0.91
C LEU A 255 -13.40 13.79 -1.72
N GLY A 256 -13.07 15.00 -1.27
CA GLY A 256 -13.36 16.25 -1.97
C GLY A 256 -12.09 16.87 -2.56
N ARG A 257 -12.20 18.12 -3.00
CA ARG A 257 -11.08 18.88 -3.59
C ARG A 257 -9.94 19.18 -2.61
N ALA A 258 -10.23 19.19 -1.31
CA ALA A 258 -9.26 19.49 -0.25
C ALA A 258 -8.28 18.34 0.04
N GLY A 259 -8.35 17.23 -0.69
CA GLY A 259 -7.51 16.05 -0.46
C GLY A 259 -7.99 15.19 0.69
N ILE A 260 -7.08 14.36 1.22
CA ILE A 260 -7.37 13.36 2.24
C ILE A 260 -6.89 13.87 3.60
N PRO A 261 -7.78 14.22 4.55
CA PRO A 261 -7.35 14.74 5.84
C PRO A 261 -6.58 13.69 6.69
N ASP A 262 -5.53 14.10 7.40
CA ASP A 262 -4.64 13.23 8.19
C ASP A 262 -5.37 12.32 9.20
N ALA A 263 -6.43 12.84 9.85
CA ALA A 263 -7.17 12.10 10.88
C ALA A 263 -8.29 11.17 10.32
N THR A 264 -8.38 11.01 9.00
CA THR A 264 -9.43 10.20 8.36
C THR A 264 -9.11 8.71 8.45
N LYS A 265 -10.03 7.91 9.01
CA LYS A 265 -9.90 6.44 9.03
C LYS A 265 -10.39 5.82 7.73
N VAL A 266 -11.52 6.30 7.21
CA VAL A 266 -12.13 5.80 5.98
C VAL A 266 -12.36 6.96 5.01
N THR A 267 -11.73 6.86 3.85
CA THR A 267 -11.92 7.79 2.72
C THR A 267 -12.80 7.12 1.70
N ILE A 268 -13.98 7.68 1.43
CA ILE A 268 -14.91 7.19 0.43
C ILE A 268 -14.70 8.00 -0.85
N SER A 269 -14.53 7.35 -2.00
CA SER A 269 -14.25 8.06 -3.25
C SER A 269 -14.80 7.34 -4.48
N THR A 270 -15.04 8.08 -5.55
CA THR A 270 -15.14 7.52 -6.90
C THR A 270 -13.73 7.27 -7.44
N ILE A 271 -13.57 6.34 -8.39
CA ILE A 271 -12.25 6.09 -8.99
C ILE A 271 -11.75 7.31 -9.78
N GLN A 272 -12.67 8.08 -10.36
CA GLN A 272 -12.39 9.30 -11.12
C GLN A 272 -11.87 10.42 -10.21
N ARG A 273 -12.50 10.62 -9.04
CA ARG A 273 -12.06 11.60 -8.05
C ARG A 273 -10.69 11.23 -7.48
N LEU A 274 -10.46 9.96 -7.16
CA LEU A 274 -9.15 9.50 -6.73
C LEU A 274 -8.07 9.75 -7.80
N TYR A 275 -8.35 9.42 -9.06
CA TYR A 275 -7.41 9.68 -10.16
C TYR A 275 -7.12 11.18 -10.32
N SER A 276 -8.14 12.03 -10.22
CA SER A 276 -7.99 13.48 -10.24
C SER A 276 -7.03 13.97 -9.16
N GLN A 277 -7.18 13.46 -7.93
CA GLN A 277 -6.28 13.78 -6.82
C GLN A 277 -4.86 13.24 -7.05
N LEU A 278 -4.71 12.00 -7.51
CA LEU A 278 -3.40 11.42 -7.81
C LEU A 278 -2.65 12.16 -8.92
N THR A 279 -3.36 12.69 -9.91
CA THR A 279 -2.77 13.40 -11.06
C THR A 279 -2.76 14.91 -10.92
N ASN A 280 -3.23 15.46 -9.80
CA ASN A 280 -3.43 16.90 -9.57
C ASN A 280 -4.24 17.58 -10.70
N GLN A 281 -5.16 16.84 -11.32
CA GLN A 281 -6.08 17.34 -12.34
C GLN A 281 -7.40 17.75 -11.68
N GLU A 282 -7.90 18.95 -11.96
CA GLU A 282 -9.21 19.35 -11.43
C GLU A 282 -10.33 18.51 -12.05
N LEU A 283 -11.23 18.03 -11.19
CA LEU A 283 -12.46 17.35 -11.56
C LEU A 283 -13.63 18.12 -10.98
N ASP A 284 -14.60 18.45 -11.83
CA ASP A 284 -15.81 19.11 -11.42
C ASP A 284 -16.69 18.17 -10.57
N ASP A 285 -17.44 18.74 -9.63
CA ASP A 285 -18.20 17.94 -8.65
C ASP A 285 -19.40 17.23 -9.30
N GLU A 286 -19.96 17.78 -10.38
CA GLU A 286 -20.98 17.12 -11.21
C GLU A 286 -20.46 15.87 -11.94
N ALA A 287 -19.15 15.76 -12.13
CA ALA A 287 -18.54 14.60 -12.79
C ALA A 287 -18.60 13.33 -11.93
N ASP A 288 -18.73 13.48 -10.60
CA ASP A 288 -18.92 12.35 -9.69
C ASP A 288 -20.34 11.78 -9.74
N GLU A 289 -21.33 12.51 -10.27
CA GLU A 289 -22.73 12.04 -10.33
C GLU A 289 -22.95 10.94 -11.36
N HIS A 290 -22.08 10.87 -12.37
CA HIS A 290 -22.19 9.96 -13.50
C HIS A 290 -21.35 8.70 -13.24
N SER A 291 -21.89 7.51 -13.54
CA SER A 291 -21.08 6.29 -13.44
C SER A 291 -19.89 6.37 -14.39
N GLY A 292 -18.75 5.82 -13.99
CA GLY A 292 -17.57 5.75 -14.87
C GLY A 292 -17.89 5.04 -16.18
N PHE A 293 -18.81 4.07 -16.15
CA PHE A 293 -19.31 3.37 -17.32
C PHE A 293 -20.13 4.26 -18.28
N GLU A 294 -20.99 5.15 -17.76
CA GLU A 294 -21.84 6.03 -18.58
C GLU A 294 -21.04 7.20 -19.19
N VAL A 295 -20.13 7.81 -18.43
CA VAL A 295 -19.24 8.88 -18.93
C VAL A 295 -18.33 8.35 -20.06
N GLU A 296 -17.97 7.07 -20.00
CA GLU A 296 -17.01 6.45 -20.91
C GLU A 296 -17.65 5.51 -21.93
N GLY A 297 -18.98 5.54 -22.04
CA GLY A 297 -19.83 4.65 -22.85
C GLY A 297 -19.61 4.67 -24.38
N SER A 298 -18.54 5.30 -24.87
CA SER A 298 -18.17 5.32 -26.30
C SER A 298 -16.86 4.60 -26.65
N THR A 299 -16.09 4.05 -25.70
CA THR A 299 -14.73 3.58 -26.04
C THR A 299 -14.30 2.26 -25.40
N LEU A 300 -14.54 1.16 -26.13
CA LEU A 300 -13.89 -0.15 -25.96
C LEU A 300 -12.36 -0.13 -26.23
N ASN A 301 -11.78 1.04 -26.58
CA ASN A 301 -10.41 1.20 -27.11
C ASN A 301 -9.58 2.31 -26.43
N LYS A 302 -9.91 2.78 -25.21
CA LYS A 302 -9.03 3.73 -24.51
C LYS A 302 -7.87 3.01 -23.83
N GLU A 303 -6.66 3.56 -24.01
CA GLU A 303 -5.47 3.11 -23.27
C GLU A 303 -5.66 3.35 -21.77
N PRO A 304 -5.05 2.53 -20.89
CA PRO A 304 -5.05 2.75 -19.45
C PRO A 304 -4.62 4.18 -19.12
N ARG A 305 -5.26 4.80 -18.13
CA ARG A 305 -4.88 6.17 -17.76
C ARG A 305 -3.54 6.14 -17.01
N PRO A 306 -2.51 6.83 -17.50
CA PRO A 306 -1.20 6.83 -16.86
C PRO A 306 -1.29 7.50 -15.48
N VAL A 307 -0.66 6.87 -14.50
CA VAL A 307 -0.47 7.44 -13.16
C VAL A 307 1.03 7.56 -12.91
N SER A 308 1.45 8.68 -12.34
CA SER A 308 2.80 8.90 -11.84
C SER A 308 2.79 8.98 -10.32
N TYR A 309 3.95 8.79 -9.69
CA TYR A 309 4.06 8.93 -8.24
C TYR A 309 3.67 10.36 -7.83
N ASN A 310 2.79 10.46 -6.83
CA ASN A 310 2.37 11.72 -6.24
C ASN A 310 2.81 11.74 -4.78
N PRO A 311 3.75 12.61 -4.37
CA PRO A 311 4.16 12.69 -2.98
C PRO A 311 3.03 13.15 -2.04
N ASP A 312 2.00 13.83 -2.52
CA ASP A 312 0.88 14.23 -1.65
C ASP A 312 -0.03 13.06 -1.28
N ILE A 313 0.03 11.96 -2.05
CA ILE A 313 -0.71 10.72 -1.84
C ILE A 313 0.26 9.54 -2.07
N PRO A 314 1.15 9.25 -1.10
CA PRO A 314 2.18 8.24 -1.25
C PRO A 314 1.58 6.82 -1.37
N ILE A 315 2.38 5.84 -1.77
CA ILE A 315 1.86 4.48 -2.07
C ILE A 315 1.35 3.74 -0.82
N GLU A 316 1.80 4.17 0.35
CA GLU A 316 1.39 3.70 1.68
C GLU A 316 0.18 4.44 2.27
N GLU A 317 -0.42 5.37 1.51
CA GLU A 317 -1.53 6.20 1.99
C GLU A 317 -2.72 5.38 2.52
N PHE A 318 -2.95 4.18 1.98
CA PHE A 318 -4.01 3.29 2.40
C PHE A 318 -3.49 1.88 2.67
N ASP A 319 -3.81 1.32 3.84
CA ASP A 319 -3.47 -0.06 4.16
C ASP A 319 -4.41 -1.05 3.47
N VAL A 320 -5.67 -0.63 3.25
CA VAL A 320 -6.74 -1.46 2.71
C VAL A 320 -7.57 -0.64 1.71
N ILE A 321 -7.81 -1.24 0.54
CA ILE A 321 -8.72 -0.72 -0.47
C ILE A 321 -9.89 -1.70 -0.60
N ILE A 322 -11.10 -1.19 -0.43
CA ILE A 322 -12.36 -1.91 -0.69
C ILE A 322 -13.03 -1.24 -1.89
N ILE A 323 -13.50 -2.05 -2.83
CA ILE A 323 -14.19 -1.57 -4.03
C ILE A 323 -15.60 -2.15 -4.01
N ASP A 324 -16.61 -1.30 -3.89
CA ASP A 324 -18.02 -1.70 -4.03
C ASP A 324 -18.43 -1.59 -5.51
N GLU A 325 -19.19 -2.57 -5.98
CA GLU A 325 -19.57 -2.73 -7.39
C GLU A 325 -18.37 -2.69 -8.36
N CYS A 326 -17.49 -3.68 -8.20
CA CYS A 326 -16.37 -4.01 -9.08
C CYS A 326 -16.78 -4.23 -10.55
N HIS A 327 -16.98 -3.16 -11.31
CA HIS A 327 -17.29 -3.21 -12.74
C HIS A 327 -16.04 -3.36 -13.62
N ARG A 328 -16.26 -3.80 -14.87
CA ARG A 328 -15.19 -4.03 -15.86
C ARG A 328 -14.35 -2.79 -16.18
N SER A 329 -14.94 -1.59 -16.08
CA SER A 329 -14.26 -0.30 -16.31
C SER A 329 -13.12 -0.10 -15.32
N ILE A 330 -13.32 -0.45 -14.04
CA ILE A 330 -12.32 -0.32 -12.97
C ILE A 330 -11.06 -1.16 -13.29
N TYR A 331 -11.23 -2.41 -13.68
CA TYR A 331 -10.09 -3.31 -13.91
C TYR A 331 -9.45 -3.23 -15.30
N ASN A 332 -10.11 -2.58 -16.26
CA ASN A 332 -9.56 -2.39 -17.61
C ASN A 332 -8.90 -1.01 -17.76
N LEU A 333 -9.62 0.06 -17.42
CA LEU A 333 -9.14 1.43 -17.63
C LEU A 333 -8.39 1.98 -16.44
N TRP A 334 -8.88 1.67 -15.23
CA TRP A 334 -8.39 2.24 -13.97
C TRP A 334 -7.43 1.32 -13.22
N ARG A 335 -6.99 0.24 -13.87
CA ARG A 335 -6.12 -0.76 -13.24
C ARG A 335 -4.85 -0.15 -12.64
N GLN A 336 -4.23 0.79 -13.37
CA GLN A 336 -3.01 1.49 -12.92
C GLN A 336 -3.25 2.43 -11.72
N VAL A 337 -4.49 2.78 -11.40
CA VAL A 337 -4.81 3.55 -10.19
C VAL A 337 -4.80 2.67 -8.94
N LEU A 338 -4.99 1.35 -9.11
CA LEU A 338 -5.12 0.38 -8.03
C LEU A 338 -3.89 -0.51 -7.85
N GLU A 339 -2.99 -0.53 -8.83
CA GLU A 339 -1.75 -1.31 -8.85
C GLU A 339 -0.55 -0.37 -8.70
#